data_AF-A0A971UE38-F1
#
_entry.id   AF-A0A971UE38-F1
#
_cell.length_a   1.000
_cell.length_b   1.000
_cell.length_c   1.000
_cell.angle_alpha   90.00
_cell.angle_beta   90.00
_cell.angle_gamma   90.00
#
_symmetry.space_group_name_H-M   'P 1'
#
loop_
_entity.id
_entity.type
_entity.pdbx_description
1 polymer ?
#
loop_
_entity_poly.entity_id
_entity_poly.type
_entity_poly.pdbx_seq_one_letter_code
_entity_poly.pdbx_strand_id
1 'polypeptide(L)'
;MRRRDFLLTVAAAAACRTSAPRALFAGAADAGVSSVPRNADCPIPFDNTIRDRMWMWGHDAGSLSYYIPPDQGGGRIYPAAAIKYMGIPNVCMVPFTGTPRPHEYDEYARQFDDPAVKRFTWSFVHSSAEQSATIKQAALQQAAKYPNFVGLDMDDFFHGDAASFSSGTAFDVWLAGDLTNVPESQRWPVTLTVAFAAPRELDRIELIQTDWNDGNFRTKNVLIELQGEDQKWSEAGQAVMTNAPRAVTAVSVPRQTACGVRLKIVSTYDTGQTHALSVGLKRLRAFAGDKVLDLSSAEVVPSSLWGHGEFPAEAVVRPWDEAGNGVTTAPAGLSPRQVVEVQQELNTTAPKCRGQKLDLSLVWYTHQIHPSIKRHIDHVDVVYFWTWNAANLVDLEQNFQAFRAICPDVRVRLGIYMWNFDTKSVVPLELMKHQLDCAHRWLRSREVEGLIFHCTPLCDMGLEAVEYSRRWIDQHGDEELA
;
A
#
# COMPACT_ATOMS: atom_id res chain seq x y z
N MET A 1 17.46 -27.05 -36.76
CA MET A 1 16.91 -28.14 -37.61
C MET A 1 15.79 -28.81 -36.82
N ARG A 2 14.60 -28.92 -37.43
CA ARG A 2 13.35 -29.47 -36.86
C ARG A 2 13.29 -31.00 -36.95
N ARG A 3 12.35 -31.57 -36.18
CA ARG A 3 11.41 -32.69 -36.49
C ARG A 3 11.44 -33.78 -35.42
N ARG A 4 10.36 -34.45 -35.02
CA ARG A 4 8.89 -34.33 -35.21
C ARG A 4 8.28 -35.47 -34.36
N ASP A 5 7.15 -35.17 -33.74
CA ASP A 5 5.90 -35.94 -33.64
C ASP A 5 5.90 -37.46 -33.86
N PHE A 6 5.22 -38.16 -32.93
CA PHE A 6 4.54 -39.43 -33.20
C PHE A 6 3.09 -39.35 -32.68
N LEU A 7 2.15 -39.71 -33.54
CA LEU A 7 0.69 -39.66 -33.37
C LEU A 7 0.11 -41.07 -33.64
N LEU A 8 -1.05 -41.36 -33.01
CA LEU A 8 -2.22 -42.12 -33.53
C LEU A 8 -2.11 -43.67 -33.60
N THR A 9 -3.11 -44.54 -33.36
CA THR A 9 -4.53 -44.59 -32.90
C THR A 9 -4.83 -46.10 -32.58
N VAL A 10 -5.91 -46.57 -31.93
CA VAL A 10 -7.23 -46.96 -32.54
C VAL A 10 -8.16 -47.65 -31.50
N ALA A 11 -9.45 -47.22 -31.51
CA ALA A 11 -10.78 -47.88 -31.29
C ALA A 11 -11.04 -48.82 -30.08
N ALA A 12 -12.06 -48.64 -29.22
CA ALA A 12 -13.53 -48.49 -29.34
C ALA A 12 -14.32 -49.83 -29.26
N ALA A 13 -15.23 -49.91 -28.27
CA ALA A 13 -16.38 -50.81 -28.26
C ALA A 13 -17.51 -50.20 -27.41
N ALA A 14 -18.74 -50.32 -27.89
CA ALA A 14 -19.92 -49.57 -27.47
C ALA A 14 -21.02 -50.44 -26.83
N ALA A 15 -21.96 -49.72 -26.18
CA ALA A 15 -23.39 -49.99 -26.01
C ALA A 15 -23.88 -50.83 -24.81
N CYS A 16 -24.75 -50.22 -23.97
CA CYS A 16 -26.17 -50.60 -23.90
C CYS A 16 -27.04 -49.49 -23.26
N ARG A 17 -28.35 -49.56 -23.51
CA ARG A 17 -29.39 -48.51 -23.46
C ARG A 17 -30.05 -48.35 -22.08
N THR A 18 -30.76 -47.24 -21.81
CA THR A 18 -32.25 -47.21 -21.63
C THR A 18 -32.84 -45.82 -21.34
N SER A 19 -34.00 -45.58 -22.00
CA SER A 19 -35.18 -44.73 -21.71
C SER A 19 -35.10 -43.26 -21.24
N ALA A 20 -35.76 -42.39 -22.03
CA ALA A 20 -36.28 -41.08 -21.63
C ALA A 20 -37.62 -41.19 -20.84
N PRO A 21 -38.11 -40.11 -20.20
CA PRO A 21 -38.97 -39.17 -20.95
C PRO A 21 -38.79 -37.68 -20.63
N ARG A 22 -39.31 -36.85 -21.54
CA ARG A 22 -39.43 -35.39 -21.53
C ARG A 22 -40.84 -34.98 -21.07
N ALA A 23 -40.96 -34.01 -20.15
CA ALA A 23 -41.99 -32.95 -20.10
C ALA A 23 -41.77 -32.11 -18.81
N LEU A 24 -41.27 -30.86 -18.94
CA LEU A 24 -42.03 -29.59 -18.85
C LEU A 24 -42.65 -29.33 -17.47
N PHE A 25 -42.06 -28.40 -16.69
CA PHE A 25 -42.62 -27.07 -16.41
C PHE A 25 -41.65 -26.23 -15.57
N ALA A 26 -41.82 -24.92 -15.69
CA ALA A 26 -41.02 -23.83 -15.16
C ALA A 26 -40.76 -23.89 -13.64
N GLY A 27 -39.58 -23.43 -13.25
CA GLY A 27 -39.22 -23.10 -11.88
C GLY A 27 -38.04 -22.14 -11.92
N ALA A 28 -38.26 -20.91 -11.48
CA ALA A 28 -37.28 -19.84 -11.41
C ALA A 28 -35.99 -20.32 -10.73
N ALA A 29 -34.87 -20.21 -11.44
CA ALA A 29 -33.55 -20.19 -10.82
C ALA A 29 -33.05 -18.75 -10.89
N ASP A 30 -33.68 -17.90 -10.08
CA ASP A 30 -33.05 -16.70 -9.55
C ASP A 30 -32.03 -17.16 -8.51
N ALA A 31 -30.92 -17.69 -9.01
CA ALA A 31 -29.75 -18.01 -8.21
C ALA A 31 -28.82 -16.81 -8.37
N GLY A 32 -29.00 -15.86 -7.45
CA GLY A 32 -28.24 -14.62 -7.36
C GLY A 32 -26.76 -14.87 -7.60
N VAL A 33 -26.30 -14.43 -8.77
CA VAL A 33 -24.93 -13.95 -8.93
C VAL A 33 -24.79 -12.90 -7.84
N SER A 34 -23.99 -13.22 -6.82
CA SER A 34 -23.65 -12.30 -5.75
C SER A 34 -23.11 -11.01 -6.36
N SER A 35 -24.00 -10.04 -6.51
CA SER A 35 -23.71 -8.68 -6.91
C SER A 35 -22.71 -8.09 -5.94
N VAL A 36 -21.54 -7.71 -6.46
CA VAL A 36 -20.48 -6.99 -5.75
C VAL A 36 -21.08 -5.87 -4.87
N PRO A 37 -20.93 -5.90 -3.54
CA PRO A 37 -21.36 -4.79 -2.71
C PRO A 37 -20.31 -3.65 -2.72
N ARG A 38 -20.64 -2.59 -3.49
CA ARG A 38 -20.46 -1.15 -3.19
C ARG A 38 -19.19 -0.72 -2.42
N ASN A 39 -18.09 -0.51 -3.15
CA ASN A 39 -17.22 0.66 -2.90
C ASN A 39 -17.60 1.72 -3.95
N ALA A 40 -18.26 2.76 -3.45
CA ALA A 40 -19.10 3.70 -4.17
C ALA A 40 -18.46 4.40 -5.37
N ASP A 41 -19.31 4.77 -6.31
CA ASP A 41 -19.01 5.52 -7.54
C ASP A 41 -18.09 6.74 -7.29
N CYS A 42 -17.30 7.12 -8.31
CA CYS A 42 -16.56 8.38 -8.29
C CYS A 42 -17.51 9.53 -7.89
N PRO A 43 -17.07 10.50 -7.05
CA PRO A 43 -17.94 11.56 -6.55
C PRO A 43 -18.72 12.27 -7.65
N ILE A 44 -18.07 12.47 -8.79
CA ILE A 44 -18.69 12.88 -10.05
C ILE A 44 -18.67 11.66 -10.98
N PRO A 45 -19.83 11.06 -11.30
CA PRO A 45 -19.91 9.87 -12.15
C PRO A 45 -19.22 10.08 -13.49
N PHE A 46 -18.55 9.05 -14.00
CA PHE A 46 -17.95 9.09 -15.33
C PHE A 46 -19.00 9.01 -16.43
N ASP A 47 -18.78 9.75 -17.50
CA ASP A 47 -19.43 9.50 -18.78
C ASP A 47 -18.98 8.12 -19.34
N ASN A 48 -19.70 7.63 -20.34
CA ASN A 48 -19.39 6.32 -20.94
C ASN A 48 -18.18 6.33 -21.88
N THR A 49 -17.45 7.43 -22.03
CA THR A 49 -16.30 7.48 -22.96
C THR A 49 -14.98 7.15 -22.27
N ILE A 50 -14.03 6.61 -23.04
CA ILE A 50 -12.66 6.38 -22.54
C ILE A 50 -12.02 7.70 -22.08
N ARG A 51 -12.23 8.80 -22.82
CA ARG A 51 -11.67 10.13 -22.53
C ARG A 51 -12.05 10.62 -21.14
N ASP A 52 -13.30 10.41 -20.71
CA ASP A 52 -13.74 10.86 -19.38
C ASP A 52 -13.04 10.11 -18.23
N ARG A 53 -12.42 8.97 -18.54
CA ARG A 53 -11.70 8.11 -17.60
C ARG A 53 -10.19 8.40 -17.56
N MET A 54 -9.72 9.35 -18.38
CA MET A 54 -8.31 9.75 -18.43
C MET A 54 -8.02 10.89 -17.46
N TRP A 55 -6.85 10.87 -16.86
CA TRP A 55 -6.36 11.83 -15.89
C TRP A 55 -4.95 12.28 -16.30
N MET A 56 -4.63 13.55 -16.04
CA MET A 56 -3.26 14.03 -16.08
C MET A 56 -2.64 13.87 -14.69
N TRP A 57 -1.40 13.38 -14.63
CA TRP A 57 -0.57 13.59 -13.45
C TRP A 57 -0.03 15.03 -13.50
N GLY A 58 -0.51 15.88 -12.61
CA GLY A 58 -0.24 17.31 -12.60
C GLY A 58 0.97 17.65 -11.74
N HIS A 59 1.95 18.32 -12.32
CA HIS A 59 2.97 19.06 -11.59
C HIS A 59 2.96 20.53 -12.00
N ASP A 60 3.50 21.39 -11.15
CA ASP A 60 3.61 22.81 -11.41
C ASP A 60 4.58 23.10 -12.57
N ALA A 61 4.34 24.20 -13.28
CA ALA A 61 5.12 24.57 -14.45
C ALA A 61 6.60 24.79 -14.06
N GLY A 62 7.54 24.20 -14.83
CA GLY A 62 8.98 24.28 -14.59
C GLY A 62 9.53 23.33 -13.53
N SER A 63 8.69 22.53 -12.89
CA SER A 63 9.06 21.63 -11.79
C SER A 63 10.01 20.50 -12.18
N LEU A 64 10.12 20.18 -13.47
CA LEU A 64 10.98 19.08 -13.96
C LEU A 64 12.43 19.50 -14.25
N SER A 65 12.81 20.74 -13.96
CA SER A 65 14.16 21.28 -14.25
C SER A 65 15.33 20.48 -13.64
N TYR A 66 15.11 19.69 -12.58
CA TYR A 66 16.12 18.79 -12.02
C TYR A 66 16.27 17.47 -12.80
N TYR A 67 15.17 16.99 -13.38
CA TYR A 67 15.10 15.69 -14.04
C TYR A 67 15.32 15.77 -15.55
N ILE A 68 15.11 16.96 -16.11
CA ILE A 68 15.20 17.23 -17.53
C ILE A 68 16.40 18.13 -17.79
N PRO A 69 17.25 17.82 -18.78
CA PRO A 69 18.39 18.64 -19.16
C PRO A 69 18.01 20.12 -19.37
N PRO A 70 18.82 21.09 -18.91
CA PRO A 70 18.50 22.52 -18.97
C PRO A 70 18.20 23.07 -20.37
N ASP A 71 18.80 22.46 -21.41
CA ASP A 71 18.57 22.79 -22.82
C ASP A 71 17.17 22.39 -23.32
N GLN A 72 16.46 21.54 -22.58
CA GLN A 72 15.08 21.11 -22.87
C GLN A 72 14.04 21.81 -21.97
N GLY A 73 14.47 22.65 -21.02
CA GLY A 73 13.64 23.68 -20.40
C GLY A 73 12.59 23.26 -19.36
N GLY A 74 12.47 21.96 -19.04
CA GLY A 74 11.64 21.43 -17.93
C GLY A 74 10.12 21.67 -18.04
N GLY A 75 9.65 22.09 -19.22
CA GLY A 75 8.25 22.44 -19.51
C GLY A 75 7.72 23.65 -18.75
N ARG A 76 6.95 24.53 -19.40
CA ARG A 76 6.38 25.74 -18.76
C ARG A 76 4.87 25.79 -18.82
N ILE A 77 4.26 24.78 -19.40
CA ILE A 77 2.81 24.65 -19.50
C ILE A 77 2.19 24.44 -18.11
N TYR A 78 1.15 25.21 -17.83
CA TYR A 78 0.35 25.05 -16.61
C TYR A 78 -0.58 23.83 -16.74
N PRO A 79 -0.92 23.14 -15.64
CA PRO A 79 -1.77 21.95 -15.66
C PRO A 79 -3.07 22.08 -16.47
N ALA A 80 -3.83 23.17 -16.31
CA ALA A 80 -5.06 23.38 -17.08
C ALA A 80 -4.84 23.52 -18.60
N ALA A 81 -3.70 24.09 -19.01
CA ALA A 81 -3.33 24.17 -20.42
C ALA A 81 -2.87 22.81 -20.95
N ALA A 82 -2.16 22.02 -20.14
CA ALA A 82 -1.73 20.66 -20.49
C ALA A 82 -2.92 19.70 -20.67
N ILE A 83 -3.94 19.80 -19.82
CA ILE A 83 -5.23 19.12 -19.94
C ILE A 83 -5.84 19.35 -21.33
N LYS A 84 -5.95 20.63 -21.74
CA LYS A 84 -6.48 20.99 -23.06
C LYS A 84 -5.59 20.51 -24.20
N TYR A 85 -4.27 20.60 -24.03
CA TYR A 85 -3.30 20.13 -25.01
C TYR A 85 -3.46 18.64 -25.30
N MET A 86 -3.62 17.83 -24.24
CA MET A 86 -3.77 16.37 -24.35
C MET A 86 -5.21 15.93 -24.66
N GLY A 87 -6.20 16.81 -24.49
CA GLY A 87 -7.62 16.45 -24.59
C GLY A 87 -8.08 15.52 -23.45
N ILE A 88 -7.48 15.65 -22.26
CA ILE A 88 -7.76 14.85 -21.06
C ILE A 88 -8.51 15.72 -20.04
N PRO A 89 -9.68 15.31 -19.51
CA PRO A 89 -10.54 16.22 -18.73
C PRO A 89 -10.32 16.20 -17.21
N ASN A 90 -9.45 15.33 -16.68
CA ASN A 90 -9.24 15.21 -15.23
C ASN A 90 -7.76 15.38 -14.87
N VAL A 91 -7.45 15.76 -13.63
CA VAL A 91 -6.07 15.95 -13.17
C VAL A 91 -5.86 15.58 -11.71
N CYS A 92 -4.81 14.79 -11.44
CA CYS A 92 -4.31 14.56 -10.08
C CYS A 92 -3.20 15.57 -9.82
N MET A 93 -3.45 16.60 -9.03
CA MET A 93 -2.48 17.68 -8.83
C MET A 93 -1.51 17.33 -7.70
N VAL A 94 -0.22 17.27 -8.02
CA VAL A 94 0.87 16.90 -7.12
C VAL A 94 1.91 18.03 -7.09
N PRO A 95 1.98 18.80 -5.98
CA PRO A 95 3.03 19.80 -5.78
C PRO A 95 4.40 19.11 -5.69
N PHE A 96 5.28 19.34 -6.66
CA PHE A 96 6.52 18.57 -6.77
C PHE A 96 7.73 19.31 -6.20
N THR A 97 7.88 20.58 -6.52
CA THR A 97 9.01 21.41 -6.03
C THR A 97 8.65 22.26 -4.81
N GLY A 98 7.68 21.81 -4.02
CA GLY A 98 7.12 22.57 -2.89
C GLY A 98 6.23 23.75 -3.33
N THR A 99 5.83 23.76 -4.60
CA THR A 99 4.95 24.74 -5.23
C THR A 99 3.80 24.03 -5.95
N PRO A 100 2.58 24.58 -5.95
CA PRO A 100 2.14 25.67 -5.08
C PRO A 100 2.23 25.26 -3.60
N ARG A 101 2.45 26.26 -2.74
CA ARG A 101 2.42 26.10 -1.28
C ARG A 101 0.97 26.04 -0.80
N PRO A 102 0.68 25.46 0.37
CA PRO A 102 -0.70 25.34 0.89
C PRO A 102 -1.51 26.66 0.88
N HIS A 103 -0.89 27.80 1.22
CA HIS A 103 -1.56 29.10 1.22
C HIS A 103 -1.84 29.67 -0.18
N GLU A 104 -1.26 29.09 -1.23
CA GLU A 104 -1.42 29.51 -2.63
C GLU A 104 -2.48 28.67 -3.35
N TYR A 105 -3.02 27.61 -2.73
CA TYR A 105 -3.95 26.67 -3.37
C TYR A 105 -5.20 27.34 -3.90
N ASP A 106 -5.75 28.32 -3.18
CA ASP A 106 -6.94 29.06 -3.61
C ASP A 106 -6.74 29.79 -4.94
N GLU A 107 -5.58 30.43 -5.11
CA GLU A 107 -5.24 31.13 -6.34
C GLU A 107 -4.84 30.15 -7.44
N TYR A 108 -4.05 29.15 -7.11
CA TYR A 108 -3.57 28.16 -8.07
C TYR A 108 -4.69 27.30 -8.65
N ALA A 109 -5.67 26.92 -7.83
CA ALA A 109 -6.79 26.08 -8.23
C ALA A 109 -7.79 26.78 -9.17
N ARG A 110 -7.75 28.13 -9.30
CA ARG A 110 -8.61 28.86 -10.25
C ARG A 110 -8.45 28.39 -11.69
N GLN A 111 -7.29 27.86 -12.05
CA GLN A 111 -7.08 27.28 -13.37
C GLN A 111 -7.99 26.08 -13.65
N PHE A 112 -8.48 25.42 -12.60
CA PHE A 112 -9.39 24.29 -12.68
C PHE A 112 -10.87 24.70 -12.69
N ASP A 113 -11.20 26.00 -12.65
CA ASP A 113 -12.56 26.48 -12.97
C ASP A 113 -12.88 26.36 -14.47
N ASP A 114 -11.88 26.03 -15.28
CA ASP A 114 -12.06 25.81 -16.70
C ASP A 114 -13.04 24.65 -16.96
N PRO A 115 -14.06 24.82 -17.81
CA PRO A 115 -15.05 23.77 -18.07
C PRO A 115 -14.47 22.53 -18.75
N ALA A 116 -13.25 22.59 -19.30
CA ALA A 116 -12.53 21.41 -19.77
C ALA A 116 -12.06 20.49 -18.62
N VAL A 117 -11.95 21.02 -17.39
CA VAL A 117 -11.51 20.29 -16.20
C VAL A 117 -12.73 19.78 -15.44
N LYS A 118 -13.09 18.52 -15.69
CA LYS A 118 -14.24 17.87 -15.05
C LYS A 118 -13.97 17.43 -13.63
N ARG A 119 -12.74 16.99 -13.33
CA ARG A 119 -12.36 16.52 -11.99
C ARG A 119 -10.91 16.87 -11.67
N PHE A 120 -10.68 17.26 -10.42
CA PHE A 120 -9.31 17.31 -9.89
C PHE A 120 -9.20 16.80 -8.46
N THR A 121 -8.01 16.33 -8.12
CA THR A 121 -7.62 15.89 -6.78
C THR A 121 -6.32 16.59 -6.36
N TRP A 122 -5.98 16.52 -5.07
CA TRP A 122 -4.73 17.03 -4.52
C TRP A 122 -3.95 15.91 -3.82
N SER A 123 -2.67 15.75 -4.16
CA SER A 123 -1.76 14.94 -3.34
C SER A 123 -1.39 15.68 -2.06
N PHE A 124 -1.36 14.96 -0.93
CA PHE A 124 -1.06 15.57 0.37
C PHE A 124 0.10 14.94 1.14
N VAL A 125 0.60 13.78 0.73
CA VAL A 125 1.74 13.14 1.40
C VAL A 125 3.02 13.84 0.97
N HIS A 126 3.85 14.20 1.96
CA HIS A 126 5.11 14.91 1.76
C HIS A 126 6.15 14.50 2.80
N SER A 127 7.34 15.09 2.72
CA SER A 127 8.54 14.72 3.50
C SER A 127 8.39 14.64 5.03
N SER A 128 7.33 15.22 5.63
CA SER A 128 7.02 15.08 7.05
C SER A 128 5.52 15.00 7.34
N ALA A 129 5.17 14.44 8.49
CA ALA A 129 3.78 14.33 8.95
C ALA A 129 3.11 15.69 9.18
N GLU A 130 3.85 16.68 9.70
CA GLU A 130 3.36 18.05 9.93
C GLU A 130 3.05 18.77 8.60
N GLN A 131 3.96 18.63 7.62
CA GLN A 131 3.72 19.17 6.28
C GLN A 131 2.52 18.50 5.63
N SER A 132 2.43 17.17 5.74
CA SER A 132 1.31 16.40 5.18
C SER A 132 -0.03 16.81 5.80
N ALA A 133 -0.08 17.06 7.11
CA ALA A 133 -1.28 17.56 7.78
C ALA A 133 -1.68 18.96 7.29
N THR A 134 -0.71 19.86 7.12
CA THR A 134 -0.94 21.23 6.63
C THR A 134 -1.45 21.23 5.18
N ILE A 135 -0.82 20.43 4.31
CA ILE A 135 -1.23 20.28 2.91
C ILE A 135 -2.64 19.70 2.82
N LYS A 136 -2.91 18.63 3.57
CA LYS A 136 -4.24 18.00 3.62
C LYS A 136 -5.32 19.01 4.01
N GLN A 137 -5.10 19.81 5.06
CA GLN A 137 -6.07 20.81 5.48
C GLN A 137 -6.33 21.86 4.40
N ALA A 138 -5.30 22.38 3.74
CA ALA A 138 -5.45 23.35 2.66
C ALA A 138 -6.17 22.75 1.42
N ALA A 139 -5.88 21.50 1.08
CA ALA A 139 -6.56 20.76 0.02
C ALA A 139 -8.04 20.54 0.34
N LEU A 140 -8.38 20.10 1.56
CA LEU A 140 -9.76 19.88 1.98
C LEU A 140 -10.61 21.16 1.97
N GLN A 141 -10.01 22.33 2.20
CA GLN A 141 -10.70 23.61 2.07
C GLN A 141 -11.18 23.87 0.63
N GLN A 142 -10.53 23.30 -0.38
CA GLN A 142 -10.96 23.39 -1.78
C GLN A 142 -12.30 22.66 -2.02
N ALA A 143 -12.61 21.65 -1.19
CA ALA A 143 -13.89 20.94 -1.25
C ALA A 143 -15.10 21.85 -0.99
N ALA A 144 -14.95 22.98 -0.32
CA ALA A 144 -16.05 23.95 -0.18
C ALA A 144 -16.20 24.88 -1.40
N LYS A 145 -15.17 25.00 -2.25
CA LYS A 145 -15.05 26.06 -3.26
C LYS A 145 -15.27 25.57 -4.71
N TYR A 146 -14.72 24.41 -5.05
CA TYR A 146 -14.58 23.99 -6.46
C TYR A 146 -15.38 22.74 -6.82
N PRO A 147 -16.61 22.78 -7.37
CA PRO A 147 -17.51 21.62 -7.50
C PRO A 147 -16.91 20.38 -8.17
N ASN A 148 -15.86 20.53 -8.98
CA ASN A 148 -15.06 19.50 -9.63
C ASN A 148 -13.89 18.92 -8.80
N PHE A 149 -13.66 19.36 -7.56
CA PHE A 149 -12.75 18.71 -6.61
C PHE A 149 -13.35 17.39 -6.12
N VAL A 150 -12.67 16.26 -6.32
CA VAL A 150 -13.22 14.92 -6.04
C VAL A 150 -12.42 14.06 -5.07
N GLY A 151 -11.27 14.51 -4.57
CA GLY A 151 -10.51 13.65 -3.68
C GLY A 151 -9.10 14.09 -3.32
N LEU A 152 -8.47 13.25 -2.52
CA LEU A 152 -7.08 13.37 -2.12
C LEU A 152 -6.29 12.16 -2.57
N ASP A 153 -5.01 12.38 -2.86
CA ASP A 153 -4.09 11.33 -3.28
C ASP A 153 -2.88 11.22 -2.34
N MET A 154 -2.33 10.02 -2.22
CA MET A 154 -1.11 9.74 -1.47
C MET A 154 -0.03 9.29 -2.45
N ASP A 155 0.71 10.28 -2.96
CA ASP A 155 1.89 10.07 -3.80
C ASP A 155 3.12 9.64 -2.98
N ASP A 156 4.02 8.87 -3.60
CA ASP A 156 5.24 8.32 -3.00
C ASP A 156 5.03 7.74 -1.58
N PHE A 157 3.87 7.11 -1.39
CA PHE A 157 3.40 6.69 -0.07
C PHE A 157 4.26 5.58 0.53
N PHE A 158 4.69 4.63 -0.29
CA PHE A 158 5.62 3.58 0.11
C PHE A 158 7.04 3.95 -0.32
N HIS A 159 8.00 3.76 0.57
CA HIS A 159 9.39 4.09 0.32
C HIS A 159 10.19 2.82 -0.01
N GLY A 160 10.99 2.90 -1.08
CA GLY A 160 11.89 1.83 -1.51
C GLY A 160 11.18 0.65 -2.18
N ASP A 161 11.97 -0.40 -2.45
CA ASP A 161 11.48 -1.64 -3.05
C ASP A 161 10.69 -2.49 -2.04
N ALA A 162 9.75 -3.28 -2.55
CA ALA A 162 9.31 -4.47 -1.83
C ALA A 162 10.51 -5.38 -1.71
N ALA A 163 11.24 -5.27 -0.60
CA ALA A 163 12.47 -6.02 -0.39
C ALA A 163 12.21 -7.50 -0.67
N SER A 164 12.80 -7.99 -1.78
CA SER A 164 12.92 -9.41 -2.00
C SER A 164 13.65 -9.99 -0.80
N PHE A 165 13.11 -11.09 -0.29
CA PHE A 165 13.63 -11.80 0.87
C PHE A 165 15.05 -12.32 0.60
N SER A 166 16.04 -11.44 0.76
CA SER A 166 17.44 -11.83 0.88
C SER A 166 17.74 -11.82 2.37
N SER A 167 18.05 -13.01 2.87
CA SER A 167 18.52 -13.26 4.22
C SER A 167 19.53 -12.20 4.68
N GLY A 168 19.16 -11.34 5.63
CA GLY A 168 20.16 -10.58 6.40
C GLY A 168 19.91 -9.10 6.71
N THR A 169 18.75 -8.50 6.47
CA THR A 169 18.54 -7.11 6.94
C THR A 169 18.12 -7.05 8.40
N ALA A 170 18.93 -6.36 9.22
CA ALA A 170 18.87 -6.29 10.68
C ALA A 170 17.60 -5.68 11.30
N PHE A 171 16.68 -5.11 10.53
CA PHE A 171 15.60 -4.23 11.03
C PHE A 171 14.27 -4.93 11.34
N ASP A 172 14.23 -6.27 11.35
CA ASP A 172 13.02 -7.06 11.65
C ASP A 172 13.05 -7.73 13.05
N VAL A 173 13.68 -7.05 14.00
CA VAL A 173 13.70 -7.41 15.42
C VAL A 173 13.41 -6.18 16.26
N TRP A 174 12.82 -6.37 17.44
CA TRP A 174 12.80 -5.33 18.47
C TRP A 174 14.07 -5.44 19.30
N LEU A 175 14.73 -4.30 19.52
CA LEU A 175 15.80 -4.14 20.51
C LEU A 175 15.41 -3.03 21.48
N ALA A 176 15.71 -3.23 22.76
CA ALA A 176 15.51 -2.22 23.79
C ALA A 176 16.66 -2.20 24.78
N GLY A 177 16.86 -1.01 25.36
CA GLY A 177 17.88 -0.73 26.36
C GLY A 177 19.27 -0.67 25.75
N ASP A 178 19.84 0.53 25.65
CA ASP A 178 21.28 0.67 25.82
C ASP A 178 21.58 0.60 27.32
N LEU A 179 21.61 -0.62 27.86
CA LEU A 179 21.79 -0.87 29.29
C LEU A 179 23.25 -0.76 29.72
N THR A 180 24.16 -0.48 28.77
CA THR A 180 25.61 -0.41 29.00
C THR A 180 25.95 0.60 30.09
N ASN A 181 25.28 1.75 30.06
CA ASN A 181 25.49 2.85 31.00
C ASN A 181 24.43 2.90 32.13
N VAL A 182 23.56 1.90 32.24
CA VAL A 182 22.52 1.83 33.29
C VAL A 182 23.06 1.04 34.49
N PRO A 183 22.96 1.56 35.74
CA PRO A 183 23.35 0.83 36.93
C PRO A 183 22.63 -0.52 37.04
N GLU A 184 23.33 -1.58 37.48
CA GLU A 184 22.78 -2.94 37.52
C GLU A 184 21.45 -3.04 38.28
N SER A 185 21.30 -2.28 39.37
CA SER A 185 20.06 -2.19 40.17
C SER A 185 18.87 -1.56 39.44
N GLN A 186 19.07 -0.95 38.28
CA GLN A 186 18.06 -0.24 37.48
C GLN A 186 17.86 -0.85 36.09
N ARG A 187 18.60 -1.90 35.71
CA ARG A 187 18.50 -2.52 34.37
C ARG A 187 17.20 -3.29 34.15
N TRP A 188 16.59 -3.77 35.22
CA TRP A 188 15.51 -4.75 35.16
C TRP A 188 14.28 -4.29 35.95
N PRO A 189 13.06 -4.62 35.49
CA PRO A 189 12.77 -5.27 34.21
C PRO A 189 12.77 -4.27 33.03
N VAL A 190 13.17 -4.74 31.85
CA VAL A 190 12.79 -4.05 30.60
C VAL A 190 11.42 -4.59 30.19
N THR A 191 10.43 -3.71 30.02
CA THR A 191 9.05 -4.13 29.74
C THR A 191 8.64 -3.89 28.30
N LEU A 192 7.86 -4.80 27.75
CA LEU A 192 7.16 -4.65 26.48
C LEU A 192 5.68 -4.95 26.72
N THR A 193 4.82 -3.98 26.46
CA THR A 193 3.36 -4.12 26.57
C THR A 193 2.76 -4.23 25.18
N VAL A 194 1.95 -5.25 24.94
CA VAL A 194 1.17 -5.46 23.72
C VAL A 194 -0.30 -5.39 24.11
N ALA A 195 -0.95 -4.25 23.86
CA ALA A 195 -2.37 -4.05 24.11
C ALA A 195 -3.18 -4.45 22.87
N PHE A 196 -4.15 -5.33 23.05
CA PHE A 196 -4.98 -5.83 21.96
C PHE A 196 -6.02 -4.79 21.55
N ALA A 197 -6.33 -4.73 20.26
CA ALA A 197 -7.37 -3.83 19.73
C ALA A 197 -8.78 -4.15 20.25
N ALA A 198 -9.00 -5.40 20.72
CA ALA A 198 -10.19 -5.84 21.42
C ALA A 198 -9.83 -7.00 22.35
N PRO A 199 -10.61 -7.28 23.40
CA PRO A 199 -10.38 -8.45 24.25
C PRO A 199 -10.35 -9.76 23.44
N ARG A 200 -9.38 -10.62 23.76
CA ARG A 200 -9.18 -11.92 23.10
C ARG A 200 -8.97 -13.01 24.13
N GLU A 201 -9.59 -14.16 23.91
CA GLU A 201 -9.26 -15.38 24.64
C GLU A 201 -7.89 -15.89 24.19
N LEU A 202 -7.06 -16.36 25.14
CA LEU A 202 -5.78 -16.99 24.86
C LEU A 202 -5.39 -18.00 25.95
N ASP A 203 -4.55 -18.97 25.60
CA ASP A 203 -4.03 -20.01 26.51
C ASP A 203 -2.53 -20.29 26.35
N ARG A 204 -1.90 -19.72 25.32
CA ARG A 204 -0.47 -19.88 25.06
C ARG A 204 0.13 -18.62 24.47
N ILE A 205 1.34 -18.30 24.93
CA ILE A 205 2.21 -17.29 24.34
C ILE A 205 3.44 -18.00 23.79
N GLU A 206 3.88 -17.62 22.60
CA GLU A 206 5.18 -18.01 22.07
C GLU A 206 6.06 -16.78 21.87
N LEU A 207 7.30 -16.90 22.33
CA LEU A 207 8.32 -15.88 22.19
C LEU A 207 9.38 -16.43 21.24
N ILE A 208 9.70 -15.65 20.20
CA ILE A 208 10.68 -16.03 19.18
C ILE A 208 11.92 -15.18 19.37
N GLN A 209 13.04 -15.86 19.55
CA GLN A 209 14.33 -15.22 19.78
C GLN A 209 14.81 -14.43 18.55
N THR A 210 15.62 -13.39 18.78
CA THR A 210 16.32 -12.71 17.67
C THR A 210 17.20 -13.69 16.87
N ASP A 211 17.56 -13.30 15.65
CA ASP A 211 18.58 -13.98 14.83
C ASP A 211 19.79 -13.09 14.58
N TRP A 212 20.14 -12.31 15.60
CA TRP A 212 21.31 -11.45 15.59
C TRP A 212 22.60 -12.26 15.39
N ASN A 213 23.53 -11.75 14.59
CA ASN A 213 24.67 -12.51 14.08
C ASN A 213 25.88 -12.59 15.04
N ASP A 214 25.76 -12.10 16.28
CA ASP A 214 26.86 -12.08 17.26
C ASP A 214 26.85 -13.26 18.24
N GLY A 215 25.90 -14.19 18.11
CA GLY A 215 25.78 -15.39 18.95
C GLY A 215 25.11 -15.16 20.31
N ASN A 216 24.75 -13.92 20.65
CA ASN A 216 23.98 -13.57 21.84
C ASN A 216 22.59 -13.13 21.41
N PHE A 217 21.61 -14.03 21.36
CA PHE A 217 20.33 -13.72 20.74
C PHE A 217 19.39 -12.88 21.62
N ARG A 218 19.93 -12.17 22.61
CA ARG A 218 19.31 -11.17 23.50
C ARG A 218 18.50 -11.78 24.65
N THR A 219 17.17 -11.88 24.57
CA THR A 219 16.34 -12.15 25.76
C THR A 219 16.64 -13.49 26.41
N LYS A 220 16.80 -13.52 27.75
CA LYS A 220 17.03 -14.77 28.50
C LYS A 220 15.84 -15.12 29.40
N ASN A 221 15.66 -14.41 30.52
CA ASN A 221 14.56 -14.67 31.45
C ASN A 221 13.46 -13.64 31.26
N VAL A 222 12.20 -14.11 31.17
CA VAL A 222 11.02 -13.27 30.97
C VAL A 222 9.88 -13.72 31.86
N LEU A 223 9.21 -12.75 32.49
CA LEU A 223 7.92 -12.94 33.16
C LEU A 223 6.81 -12.41 32.24
N ILE A 224 5.69 -13.11 32.20
CA ILE A 224 4.53 -12.79 31.38
C ILE A 224 3.38 -12.42 32.30
N GLU A 225 2.82 -11.24 32.09
CA GLU A 225 1.57 -10.80 32.70
C GLU A 225 0.48 -10.65 31.65
N LEU A 226 -0.76 -10.95 32.02
CA LEU A 226 -1.93 -10.70 31.21
C LEU A 226 -2.76 -9.61 31.85
N GLN A 227 -3.36 -8.75 31.02
CA GLN A 227 -4.33 -7.78 31.47
C GLN A 227 -5.73 -8.37 31.35
N GLY A 228 -6.46 -8.47 32.46
CA GLY A 228 -7.86 -8.89 32.44
C GLY A 228 -8.80 -7.81 31.87
N GLU A 229 -10.07 -8.16 31.69
CA GLU A 229 -11.12 -7.20 31.30
C GLU A 229 -11.34 -6.11 32.37
N ASP A 230 -11.04 -6.42 33.63
CA ASP A 230 -11.04 -5.47 34.75
C ASP A 230 -9.85 -4.49 34.73
N GLN A 231 -9.07 -4.50 33.65
CA GLN A 231 -7.87 -3.69 33.41
C GLN A 231 -6.71 -3.96 34.38
N LYS A 232 -6.81 -5.00 35.22
CA LYS A 232 -5.73 -5.37 36.14
C LYS A 232 -4.77 -6.33 35.47
N TRP A 233 -3.51 -6.20 35.87
CA TRP A 233 -2.43 -7.07 35.43
C TRP A 233 -2.18 -8.17 36.46
N SER A 234 -2.07 -9.40 36.00
CA SER A 234 -1.71 -10.55 36.82
C SER A 234 -0.63 -11.38 36.15
N GLU A 235 0.29 -11.92 36.95
CA GLU A 235 1.30 -12.88 36.48
C GLU A 235 0.61 -14.12 35.92
N ALA A 236 1.05 -14.52 34.73
CA ALA A 236 0.45 -15.60 33.95
C ALA A 236 1.46 -16.70 33.58
N GLY A 237 2.77 -16.39 33.60
CA GLY A 237 3.80 -17.37 33.35
C GLY A 237 5.21 -16.79 33.36
N GLN A 238 6.19 -17.66 33.22
CA GLN A 238 7.59 -17.28 33.07
C GLN A 238 8.30 -18.22 32.11
N ALA A 239 9.37 -17.73 31.47
CA ALA A 239 10.15 -18.51 30.52
C ALA A 239 11.65 -18.21 30.63
N VAL A 240 12.45 -19.23 30.33
CA VAL A 240 13.87 -19.08 29.98
C VAL A 240 13.99 -19.37 28.49
N MET A 241 14.28 -18.35 27.70
CA MET A 241 14.39 -18.49 26.25
C MET A 241 15.69 -19.20 25.88
N THR A 242 15.67 -19.98 24.80
CA THR A 242 16.90 -20.62 24.29
C THR A 242 17.80 -19.59 23.59
N ASN A 243 19.11 -19.64 23.84
CA ASN A 243 20.11 -18.80 23.14
C ASN A 243 20.46 -19.41 21.78
N ALA A 244 19.50 -19.42 20.86
CA ALA A 244 19.69 -19.87 19.48
C ALA A 244 18.88 -18.97 18.52
N PRO A 245 19.32 -18.79 17.27
CA PRO A 245 18.67 -17.87 16.34
C PRO A 245 17.24 -18.35 16.05
N ARG A 246 16.26 -17.45 16.18
CA ARG A 246 14.82 -17.73 15.96
C ARG A 246 14.25 -18.85 16.83
N ALA A 247 14.90 -19.19 17.94
CA ALA A 247 14.39 -20.22 18.83
C ALA A 247 13.01 -19.84 19.38
N VAL A 248 12.06 -20.77 19.30
CA VAL A 248 10.69 -20.59 19.79
C VAL A 248 10.61 -21.10 21.22
N THR A 249 10.11 -20.25 22.11
CA THR A 249 9.81 -20.61 23.51
C THR A 249 8.31 -20.49 23.72
N ALA A 250 7.62 -21.62 23.86
CA ALA A 250 6.19 -21.66 24.16
C ALA A 250 5.96 -21.65 25.68
N VAL A 251 5.02 -20.81 26.12
CA VAL A 251 4.61 -20.68 27.52
C VAL A 251 3.10 -20.87 27.58
N SER A 252 2.67 -21.91 28.31
CA SER A 252 1.26 -22.06 28.66
C SER A 252 0.89 -21.01 29.69
N VAL A 253 -0.22 -20.31 29.47
CA VAL A 253 -0.76 -19.31 30.38
C VAL A 253 -2.20 -19.69 30.77
N PRO A 254 -2.75 -19.18 31.88
CA PRO A 254 -4.15 -19.44 32.22
C PRO A 254 -5.07 -19.06 31.06
N ARG A 255 -5.95 -19.99 30.67
CA ARG A 255 -6.93 -19.74 29.62
C ARG A 255 -7.92 -18.67 30.10
N GLN A 256 -7.87 -17.50 29.47
CA GLN A 256 -8.72 -16.36 29.86
C GLN A 256 -8.87 -15.37 28.71
N THR A 257 -9.90 -14.52 28.81
CA THR A 257 -10.01 -13.30 28.03
C THR A 257 -9.04 -12.26 28.56
N ALA A 258 -8.17 -11.74 27.70
CA ALA A 258 -7.23 -10.68 28.05
C ALA A 258 -7.35 -9.48 27.09
N CYS A 259 -7.06 -8.30 27.63
CA CYS A 259 -6.94 -7.05 26.88
C CYS A 259 -5.51 -6.80 26.39
N GLY A 260 -4.53 -7.54 26.89
CA GLY A 260 -3.13 -7.38 26.48
C GLY A 260 -2.17 -8.31 27.22
N VAL A 261 -0.92 -8.30 26.76
CA VAL A 261 0.20 -9.07 27.29
C VAL A 261 1.33 -8.12 27.66
N ARG A 262 1.95 -8.31 28.82
CA ARG A 262 3.15 -7.58 29.20
C ARG A 262 4.27 -8.55 29.49
N LEU A 263 5.38 -8.38 28.76
CA LEU A 263 6.63 -9.05 29.03
C LEU A 263 7.46 -8.20 29.98
N LYS A 264 7.96 -8.80 31.06
CA LYS A 264 8.98 -8.23 31.94
C LYS A 264 10.26 -9.03 31.75
N ILE A 265 11.18 -8.51 30.95
CA ILE A 265 12.48 -9.14 30.70
C ILE A 265 13.39 -8.79 31.88
N VAL A 266 13.93 -9.82 32.54
CA VAL A 266 14.73 -9.67 33.77
C VAL A 266 16.17 -10.14 33.60
N SER A 267 16.53 -10.70 32.45
CA SER A 267 17.92 -10.94 32.07
C SER A 267 18.09 -11.10 30.56
N THR A 268 19.34 -10.94 30.09
CA THR A 268 19.76 -11.09 28.69
C THR A 268 20.95 -12.06 28.59
N TYR A 269 21.13 -12.67 27.42
CA TYR A 269 22.33 -13.40 27.00
C TYR A 269 23.42 -12.46 26.49
N ASP A 270 23.05 -11.24 26.11
CA ASP A 270 24.02 -10.22 25.70
C ASP A 270 24.96 -9.89 26.85
N THR A 271 26.26 -10.04 26.61
CA THR A 271 27.30 -9.76 27.61
C THR A 271 27.83 -8.34 27.52
N GLY A 272 27.41 -7.56 26.52
CA GLY A 272 27.89 -6.20 26.27
C GLY A 272 29.35 -6.13 25.79
N GLN A 273 29.95 -7.26 25.37
CA GLN A 273 31.36 -7.34 24.99
C GLN A 273 31.61 -6.97 23.51
N THR A 274 30.63 -7.21 22.64
CA THR A 274 30.71 -6.91 21.20
C THR A 274 29.91 -5.66 20.81
N HIS A 275 28.82 -5.36 21.53
CA HIS A 275 27.91 -4.22 21.33
C HIS A 275 27.37 -3.71 22.68
N ALA A 276 26.48 -2.71 22.64
CA ALA A 276 25.76 -2.22 23.81
C ALA A 276 24.88 -3.32 24.44
N LEU A 277 24.93 -3.46 25.78
CA LEU A 277 24.14 -4.43 26.54
C LEU A 277 22.64 -4.19 26.29
N SER A 278 21.96 -5.15 25.68
CA SER A 278 20.57 -4.97 25.22
C SER A 278 19.66 -6.17 25.48
N VAL A 279 18.34 -5.94 25.37
CA VAL A 279 17.34 -7.01 25.21
C VAL A 279 16.70 -6.92 23.84
N GLY A 280 16.03 -7.99 23.42
CA GLY A 280 15.35 -7.99 22.14
C GLY A 280 14.56 -9.25 21.89
N LEU A 281 13.59 -9.13 21.00
CA LEU A 281 12.73 -10.22 20.60
C LEU A 281 12.47 -10.12 19.11
N LYS A 282 12.42 -11.26 18.43
CA LYS A 282 11.96 -11.28 17.05
C LYS A 282 10.46 -11.17 17.01
N ARG A 283 9.73 -12.04 17.73
CA ARG A 283 8.26 -12.07 17.70
C ARG A 283 7.63 -12.50 19.02
N LEU A 284 6.38 -12.07 19.20
CA LEU A 284 5.42 -12.60 20.16
C LEU A 284 4.20 -13.12 19.38
N ARG A 285 3.82 -14.38 19.61
CA ARG A 285 2.55 -14.95 19.15
C ARG A 285 1.68 -15.28 20.34
N ALA A 286 0.38 -15.01 20.23
CA ALA A 286 -0.63 -15.46 21.19
C ALA A 286 -1.56 -16.46 20.51
N PHE A 287 -2.04 -17.45 21.25
CA PHE A 287 -2.87 -18.53 20.74
C PHE A 287 -4.13 -18.74 21.57
N ALA A 288 -5.19 -19.13 20.89
CA ALA A 288 -6.38 -19.74 21.49
C ALA A 288 -6.51 -21.16 20.92
N GLY A 289 -6.09 -22.17 21.69
CA GLY A 289 -5.90 -23.52 21.18
C GLY A 289 -4.86 -23.55 20.04
N ASP A 290 -5.28 -24.02 18.88
CA ASP A 290 -4.41 -24.12 17.69
C ASP A 290 -4.41 -22.85 16.83
N LYS A 291 -5.28 -21.87 17.13
CA LYS A 291 -5.40 -20.65 16.33
C LYS A 291 -4.45 -19.57 16.84
N VAL A 292 -3.57 -19.07 15.95
CA VAL A 292 -2.79 -17.86 16.19
C VAL A 292 -3.70 -16.64 16.17
N LEU A 293 -3.57 -15.77 17.17
CA LEU A 293 -4.27 -14.49 17.21
C LEU A 293 -3.57 -13.48 16.29
N ASP A 294 -4.36 -12.75 15.51
CA ASP A 294 -3.85 -11.61 14.76
C ASP A 294 -3.62 -10.43 15.70
N LEU A 295 -2.35 -10.06 15.87
CA LEU A 295 -1.89 -8.95 16.70
C LEU A 295 -1.39 -7.77 15.86
N SER A 296 -1.60 -7.78 14.54
CA SER A 296 -1.06 -6.76 13.62
C SER A 296 -1.61 -5.35 13.87
N SER A 297 -2.77 -5.24 14.55
CA SER A 297 -3.39 -3.99 14.97
C SER A 297 -3.18 -3.66 16.46
N ALA A 298 -2.36 -4.42 17.18
CA ALA A 298 -2.10 -4.21 18.60
C ALA A 298 -1.22 -2.96 18.81
N GLU A 299 -1.45 -2.26 19.92
CA GLU A 299 -0.57 -1.17 20.36
C GLU A 299 0.61 -1.79 21.12
N VAL A 300 1.84 -1.42 20.75
CA VAL A 300 3.05 -1.98 21.35
C VAL A 300 3.87 -0.88 22.01
N VAL A 301 4.06 -0.97 23.33
CA VAL A 301 4.71 0.05 24.15
C VAL A 301 5.91 -0.56 24.89
N PRO A 302 7.15 -0.24 24.51
CA PRO A 302 8.34 -0.63 25.25
C PRO A 302 8.64 0.36 26.39
N SER A 303 9.31 -0.08 27.45
CA SER A 303 9.79 0.82 28.52
C SER A 303 11.01 1.65 28.12
N SER A 304 11.70 1.24 27.06
CA SER A 304 12.88 1.92 26.55
C SER A 304 13.04 1.67 25.05
N LEU A 305 13.67 2.63 24.38
CA LEU A 305 14.03 2.54 22.97
C LEU A 305 15.52 2.23 22.84
N TRP A 306 15.91 1.63 21.72
CA TRP A 306 17.32 1.47 21.33
C TRP A 306 17.64 2.46 20.20
N GLY A 307 18.74 3.20 20.34
CA GLY A 307 19.16 4.23 19.38
C GLY A 307 18.08 5.30 19.15
N HIS A 308 17.90 5.73 17.90
CA HIS A 308 16.87 6.67 17.47
C HIS A 308 15.55 5.99 17.00
N GLY A 309 15.28 4.76 17.45
CA GLY A 309 14.07 4.01 17.07
C GLY A 309 14.25 3.08 15.85
N GLU A 310 15.48 2.71 15.52
CA GLU A 310 15.82 1.84 14.39
C GLU A 310 15.29 0.40 14.54
N PHE A 311 14.96 -0.01 15.77
CA PHE A 311 14.43 -1.34 16.12
C PHE A 311 13.06 -1.21 16.80
N PRO A 312 11.99 -0.94 16.02
CA PRO A 312 10.68 -0.62 16.56
C PRO A 312 10.08 -1.79 17.33
N ALA A 313 9.38 -1.50 18.43
CA ALA A 313 8.75 -2.53 19.26
C ALA A 313 7.64 -3.27 18.52
N GLU A 314 6.97 -2.60 17.59
CA GLU A 314 5.94 -3.13 16.72
C GLU A 314 6.43 -4.30 15.86
N ALA A 315 7.75 -4.45 15.66
CA ALA A 315 8.33 -5.59 14.95
C ALA A 315 7.91 -6.94 15.57
N VAL A 316 7.64 -6.99 16.89
CA VAL A 316 7.28 -8.23 17.59
C VAL A 316 5.91 -8.79 17.21
N VAL A 317 4.99 -7.96 16.70
CA VAL A 317 3.61 -8.36 16.35
C VAL A 317 3.35 -8.33 14.85
N ARG A 318 4.38 -8.07 14.03
CA ARG A 318 4.24 -8.07 12.58
C ARG A 318 3.90 -9.48 12.07
N PRO A 319 3.04 -9.60 11.03
CA PRO A 319 2.75 -10.87 10.39
C PRO A 319 4.03 -11.60 9.94
N TRP A 320 4.00 -12.92 9.97
CA TRP A 320 5.10 -13.80 9.59
C TRP A 320 4.55 -14.90 8.68
N ASP A 321 5.27 -15.29 7.65
CA ASP A 321 4.91 -16.48 6.88
C ASP A 321 5.33 -17.76 7.62
N GLU A 322 4.81 -18.91 7.19
CA GLU A 322 5.15 -20.22 7.78
C GLU A 322 6.64 -20.59 7.61
N ALA A 323 7.36 -19.92 6.71
CA ALA A 323 8.79 -20.11 6.46
C ALA A 323 9.69 -19.35 7.43
N GLY A 324 9.13 -18.51 8.31
CA GLY A 324 9.89 -17.76 9.28
C GLY A 324 10.59 -16.53 8.70
N ASN A 325 10.00 -15.97 7.65
CA ASN A 325 10.50 -14.82 6.95
C ASN A 325 9.73 -13.57 7.39
N GLY A 326 10.47 -12.58 7.90
CA GLY A 326 9.93 -11.29 8.30
C GLY A 326 9.14 -10.64 7.18
N VAL A 327 7.85 -10.40 7.35
CA VAL A 327 7.11 -9.61 6.36
C VAL A 327 7.55 -8.16 6.50
N THR A 328 8.56 -7.76 5.72
CA THR A 328 8.94 -6.35 5.58
C THR A 328 7.78 -5.61 4.94
N THR A 329 7.24 -4.66 5.67
CA THR A 329 6.30 -3.69 5.10
C THR A 329 7.15 -2.57 4.56
N ALA A 330 7.05 -2.27 3.26
CA ALA A 330 7.67 -1.08 2.69
C ALA A 330 7.37 0.11 3.63
N PRO A 331 8.38 0.83 4.14
CA PRO A 331 8.15 1.97 5.02
C PRO A 331 7.12 2.89 4.39
N ALA A 332 6.02 3.17 5.07
CA ALA A 332 4.91 3.95 4.55
C ALA A 332 4.91 5.36 5.14
N GLY A 333 4.46 6.35 4.38
CA GLY A 333 4.30 7.73 4.85
C GLY A 333 3.29 7.85 5.99
N LEU A 334 2.30 6.96 6.06
CA LEU A 334 1.33 6.85 7.15
C LEU A 334 1.11 5.38 7.55
N SER A 335 0.79 5.15 8.82
CA SER A 335 0.29 3.85 9.31
C SER A 335 -1.12 3.55 8.78
N PRO A 336 -1.58 2.29 8.80
CA PRO A 336 -2.95 1.95 8.40
C PRO A 336 -4.01 2.71 9.20
N ARG A 337 -3.78 2.92 10.50
CA ARG A 337 -4.67 3.70 11.36
C ARG A 337 -4.77 5.16 10.90
N GLN A 338 -3.66 5.78 10.56
CA GLN A 338 -3.66 7.15 10.04
C GLN A 338 -4.37 7.25 8.68
N VAL A 339 -4.28 6.23 7.82
CA VAL A 339 -5.06 6.17 6.57
C VAL A 339 -6.56 6.11 6.88
N VAL A 340 -6.99 5.30 7.86
CA VAL A 340 -8.39 5.25 8.33
C VAL A 340 -8.84 6.62 8.86
N GLU A 341 -8.00 7.32 9.63
CA GLU A 341 -8.30 8.66 10.13
C GLU A 341 -8.51 9.68 8.99
N VAL A 342 -7.69 9.63 7.95
CA VAL A 342 -7.87 10.48 6.74
C VAL A 342 -9.18 10.13 6.01
N GLN A 343 -9.48 8.83 5.86
CA GLN A 343 -10.71 8.38 5.22
C GLN A 343 -11.97 8.81 6.00
N GLN A 344 -11.93 8.75 7.33
CA GLN A 344 -13.01 9.25 8.20
C GLN A 344 -13.19 10.77 8.08
N GLU A 345 -12.09 11.51 8.00
CA GLU A 345 -12.12 12.97 7.81
C GLU A 345 -12.73 13.35 6.46
N LEU A 346 -12.37 12.65 5.38
CA LEU A 346 -12.98 12.83 4.05
C LEU A 346 -14.48 12.54 4.08
N ASN A 347 -14.86 11.40 4.66
CA ASN A 347 -16.26 11.00 4.80
C ASN A 347 -17.10 11.93 5.69
N THR A 348 -16.46 12.70 6.57
CA THR A 348 -17.15 13.68 7.44
C THR A 348 -17.19 15.07 6.81
N THR A 349 -16.14 15.45 6.09
CA THR A 349 -16.01 16.76 5.45
C THR A 349 -16.84 16.84 4.18
N ALA A 350 -16.78 15.81 3.35
CA ALA A 350 -17.42 15.81 2.04
C ALA A 350 -18.96 15.99 2.09
N PRO A 351 -19.71 15.30 2.97
CA PRO A 351 -21.15 15.53 3.12
C PRO A 351 -21.49 16.94 3.59
N LYS A 352 -20.65 17.58 4.42
CA LYS A 352 -20.86 18.96 4.89
C LYS A 352 -20.65 19.99 3.79
N CYS A 353 -19.68 19.76 2.91
CA CYS A 353 -19.33 20.70 1.85
C CYS A 353 -20.20 20.53 0.60
N ARG A 354 -20.58 19.29 0.23
CA ARG A 354 -21.23 19.00 -1.07
C ARG A 354 -22.28 17.90 -1.09
N GLY A 355 -22.49 17.18 0.02
CA GLY A 355 -23.42 16.04 0.05
C GLY A 355 -22.98 14.81 -0.75
N GLN A 356 -21.76 14.80 -1.29
CA GLN A 356 -21.13 13.66 -1.97
C GLN A 356 -19.90 13.21 -1.18
N LYS A 357 -19.49 11.96 -1.35
CA LYS A 357 -18.22 11.43 -0.82
C LYS A 357 -17.03 12.06 -1.59
N LEU A 358 -15.84 12.12 -0.99
CA LEU A 358 -14.58 12.37 -1.70
C LEU A 358 -13.76 11.07 -1.73
N ASP A 359 -13.06 10.81 -2.83
CA ASP A 359 -12.18 9.65 -2.96
C ASP A 359 -10.86 9.85 -2.21
N LEU A 360 -10.36 8.78 -1.59
CA LEU A 360 -8.96 8.67 -1.15
C LEU A 360 -8.20 7.71 -2.06
N SER A 361 -7.11 8.19 -2.67
CA SER A 361 -6.29 7.41 -3.58
C SER A 361 -4.88 7.19 -3.05
N LEU A 362 -4.22 6.12 -3.50
CA LEU A 362 -2.84 5.78 -3.12
C LEU A 362 -2.03 5.32 -4.32
N VAL A 363 -0.77 5.76 -4.42
CA VAL A 363 0.20 5.32 -5.43
C VAL A 363 0.87 4.00 -5.02
N TRP A 364 0.81 2.99 -5.91
CA TRP A 364 1.49 1.71 -5.75
C TRP A 364 2.32 1.41 -6.99
N TYR A 365 3.65 1.38 -6.83
CA TYR A 365 4.56 1.01 -7.91
C TYR A 365 4.75 -0.52 -8.05
N THR A 366 5.04 -0.99 -9.27
CA THR A 366 5.28 -2.42 -9.55
C THR A 366 6.41 -3.04 -8.73
N HIS A 367 7.48 -2.29 -8.47
CA HIS A 367 8.61 -2.75 -7.63
C HIS A 367 8.25 -2.86 -6.14
N GLN A 368 7.04 -2.44 -5.75
CA GLN A 368 6.53 -2.50 -4.40
C GLN A 368 5.48 -3.61 -4.23
N ILE A 369 5.25 -4.50 -5.20
CA ILE A 369 4.21 -5.53 -5.07
C ILE A 369 4.57 -6.49 -3.93
N HIS A 370 3.79 -6.40 -2.85
CA HIS A 370 3.93 -7.29 -1.69
C HIS A 370 2.60 -7.41 -0.92
N PRO A 371 2.18 -8.61 -0.46
CA PRO A 371 0.91 -8.79 0.27
C PRO A 371 0.75 -7.91 1.51
N SER A 372 1.86 -7.52 2.15
CA SER A 372 1.87 -6.68 3.35
C SER A 372 1.34 -5.26 3.14
N ILE A 373 1.30 -4.78 1.89
CA ILE A 373 0.76 -3.46 1.55
C ILE A 373 -0.76 -3.44 1.63
N LYS A 374 -1.43 -4.58 1.42
CA LYS A 374 -2.90 -4.72 1.41
C LYS A 374 -3.58 -4.04 2.61
N ARG A 375 -2.97 -4.10 3.79
CA ARG A 375 -3.48 -3.46 5.02
C ARG A 375 -3.67 -1.94 4.92
N HIS A 376 -2.95 -1.25 4.04
CA HIS A 376 -3.20 0.17 3.75
C HIS A 376 -4.24 0.32 2.64
N ILE A 377 -4.18 -0.56 1.63
CA ILE A 377 -5.09 -0.53 0.47
C ILE A 377 -6.54 -0.79 0.87
N ASP A 378 -6.78 -1.62 1.89
CA ASP A 378 -8.12 -1.90 2.43
C ASP A 378 -8.83 -0.66 3.00
N HIS A 379 -8.14 0.47 3.08
CA HIS A 379 -8.66 1.73 3.61
C HIS A 379 -8.71 2.87 2.59
N VAL A 380 -8.38 2.60 1.32
CA VAL A 380 -8.43 3.58 0.23
C VAL A 380 -9.45 3.16 -0.83
N ASP A 381 -9.90 4.12 -1.63
CA ASP A 381 -10.96 3.90 -2.61
C ASP A 381 -10.42 3.56 -4.01
N VAL A 382 -9.21 4.06 -4.33
CA VAL A 382 -8.57 3.91 -5.63
C VAL A 382 -7.07 3.67 -5.46
N VAL A 383 -6.51 2.75 -6.23
CA VAL A 383 -5.06 2.57 -6.37
C VAL A 383 -4.60 3.14 -7.70
N TYR A 384 -3.57 3.98 -7.67
CA TYR A 384 -2.84 4.41 -8.84
C TYR A 384 -1.69 3.44 -9.04
N PHE A 385 -1.79 2.56 -10.04
CA PHE A 385 -0.83 1.49 -10.27
C PHE A 385 0.19 1.92 -11.31
N TRP A 386 1.46 2.02 -10.91
CA TRP A 386 2.51 2.63 -11.73
C TRP A 386 3.67 1.68 -12.02
N THR A 387 4.18 1.74 -13.25
CA THR A 387 5.49 1.14 -13.60
C THR A 387 6.50 2.28 -13.75
N TRP A 388 7.34 2.48 -12.73
CA TRP A 388 8.31 3.60 -12.67
C TRP A 388 9.36 3.54 -13.78
N ASN A 389 10.03 2.39 -13.91
CA ASN A 389 11.09 2.19 -14.91
C ASN A 389 10.51 1.60 -16.19
N ALA A 390 10.69 2.30 -17.31
CA ALA A 390 10.20 1.87 -18.62
C ALA A 390 10.65 0.45 -19.01
N ALA A 391 11.87 0.04 -18.63
CA ALA A 391 12.37 -1.30 -18.95
C ALA A 391 11.50 -2.42 -18.36
N ASN A 392 10.78 -2.15 -17.27
CA ASN A 392 9.91 -3.11 -16.59
C ASN A 392 8.50 -3.17 -17.20
N LEU A 393 8.19 -2.36 -18.22
CA LEU A 393 6.91 -2.42 -18.93
C LEU A 393 6.71 -3.76 -19.67
N VAL A 394 7.80 -4.48 -19.96
CA VAL A 394 7.72 -5.84 -20.52
C VAL A 394 7.01 -6.82 -19.58
N ASP A 395 7.03 -6.55 -18.27
CA ASP A 395 6.41 -7.36 -17.23
C ASP A 395 5.07 -6.76 -16.75
N LEU A 396 4.53 -5.75 -17.43
CA LEU A 396 3.35 -4.99 -17.00
C LEU A 396 2.15 -5.90 -16.70
N GLU A 397 1.82 -6.84 -17.59
CA GLU A 397 0.70 -7.75 -17.38
C GLU A 397 0.93 -8.73 -16.22
N GLN A 398 2.16 -9.26 -16.08
CA GLN A 398 2.51 -10.15 -14.97
C GLN A 398 2.40 -9.41 -13.62
N ASN A 399 2.92 -8.19 -13.56
CA ASN A 399 2.86 -7.34 -12.37
C ASN A 399 1.41 -6.96 -12.03
N PHE A 400 0.59 -6.66 -13.04
CA PHE A 400 -0.82 -6.36 -12.83
C PHE A 400 -1.59 -7.57 -12.28
N GLN A 401 -1.31 -8.77 -12.79
CA GLN A 401 -1.87 -10.02 -12.25
C GLN A 401 -1.45 -10.26 -10.79
N ALA A 402 -0.17 -10.04 -10.47
CA ALA A 402 0.33 -10.16 -9.10
C ALA A 402 -0.33 -9.16 -8.15
N PHE A 403 -0.52 -7.91 -8.60
CA PHE A 403 -1.29 -6.90 -7.88
C PHE A 403 -2.75 -7.34 -7.66
N ARG A 404 -3.44 -7.81 -8.70
CA ARG A 404 -4.85 -8.27 -8.61
C ARG A 404 -5.02 -9.50 -7.73
N ALA A 405 -4.01 -10.36 -7.63
CA ALA A 405 -4.03 -11.48 -6.68
C ALA A 405 -4.04 -11.01 -5.21
N ILE A 406 -3.51 -9.82 -4.92
CA ILE A 406 -3.50 -9.23 -3.56
C ILE A 406 -4.77 -8.40 -3.33
N CYS A 407 -5.17 -7.58 -4.31
CA CYS A 407 -6.28 -6.65 -4.23
C CYS A 407 -7.26 -6.85 -5.41
N PRO A 408 -8.11 -7.89 -5.38
CA PRO A 408 -8.99 -8.21 -6.50
C PRO A 408 -10.03 -7.11 -6.76
N ASP A 409 -10.58 -6.52 -5.70
CA ASP A 409 -11.80 -5.68 -5.80
C ASP A 409 -11.54 -4.16 -5.79
N VAL A 410 -10.29 -3.72 -5.60
CA VAL A 410 -9.99 -2.27 -5.52
C VAL A 410 -10.11 -1.62 -6.89
N ARG A 411 -10.61 -0.37 -6.94
CA ARG A 411 -10.61 0.41 -8.18
C ARG A 411 -9.18 0.80 -8.53
N VAL A 412 -8.84 0.75 -9.81
CA VAL A 412 -7.47 0.99 -10.27
C VAL A 412 -7.45 2.01 -11.38
N ARG A 413 -6.55 2.99 -11.28
CA ARG A 413 -6.14 3.82 -12.41
C ARG A 413 -4.72 3.46 -12.79
N LEU A 414 -4.51 3.11 -14.06
CA LEU A 414 -3.19 2.72 -14.56
C LEU A 414 -2.38 3.96 -14.88
N GLY A 415 -1.19 4.06 -14.31
CA GLY A 415 -0.21 5.10 -14.63
C GLY A 415 0.50 4.84 -15.96
N ILE A 416 0.61 5.89 -16.77
CA ILE A 416 1.21 5.89 -18.11
C ILE A 416 2.37 6.91 -18.10
N TYR A 417 3.59 6.42 -17.89
CA TYR A 417 4.80 7.25 -17.98
C TYR A 417 5.18 7.52 -19.44
N MET A 418 5.42 8.79 -19.76
CA MET A 418 5.93 9.24 -21.06
C MET A 418 7.41 9.64 -21.02
N TRP A 419 7.99 9.71 -19.82
CA TRP A 419 9.39 9.98 -19.55
C TRP A 419 9.94 8.99 -18.52
N ASN A 420 11.14 8.48 -18.74
CA ASN A 420 11.87 7.66 -17.80
C ASN A 420 12.77 8.53 -16.93
N PHE A 421 12.42 8.67 -15.65
CA PHE A 421 13.14 9.53 -14.71
C PHE A 421 14.51 8.96 -14.31
N ASP A 422 14.65 7.63 -14.29
CA ASP A 422 15.92 6.95 -13.97
C ASP A 422 16.99 7.21 -15.03
N THR A 423 16.63 7.02 -16.31
CA THR A 423 17.55 7.22 -17.43
C THR A 423 17.50 8.62 -18.03
N LYS A 424 16.62 9.50 -17.50
CA LYS A 424 16.38 10.86 -17.98
C LYS A 424 16.17 10.90 -19.50
N SER A 425 15.28 10.05 -19.99
CA SER A 425 15.02 9.89 -21.42
C SER A 425 13.54 9.66 -21.69
N VAL A 426 13.10 9.96 -22.90
CA VAL A 426 11.75 9.62 -23.38
C VAL A 426 11.54 8.10 -23.31
N VAL A 427 10.33 7.67 -22.94
CA VAL A 427 10.00 6.23 -22.98
C VAL A 427 10.05 5.74 -24.44
N PRO A 428 10.78 4.64 -24.74
CA PRO A 428 10.85 4.11 -26.09
C PRO A 428 9.48 3.83 -26.70
N LEU A 429 9.30 4.18 -27.98
CA LEU A 429 7.98 4.08 -28.63
C LEU A 429 7.37 2.67 -28.60
N GLU A 430 8.17 1.62 -28.71
CA GLU A 430 7.66 0.24 -28.63
C GLU A 430 7.07 -0.07 -27.25
N LEU A 431 7.65 0.49 -26.18
CA LEU A 431 7.14 0.35 -24.82
C LEU A 431 5.94 1.26 -24.56
N MET A 432 5.89 2.46 -25.18
CA MET A 432 4.69 3.31 -25.19
C MET A 432 3.51 2.62 -25.86
N LYS A 433 3.72 1.99 -27.01
CA LYS A 433 2.70 1.18 -27.70
C LYS A 433 2.21 0.05 -26.81
N HIS A 434 3.14 -0.74 -26.26
CA HIS A 434 2.82 -1.88 -25.39
C HIS A 434 1.94 -1.48 -24.20
N GLN A 435 2.32 -0.44 -23.46
CA GLN A 435 1.55 -0.02 -22.28
C GLN A 435 0.17 0.54 -22.66
N LEU A 436 0.04 1.25 -23.79
CA LEU A 436 -1.23 1.79 -24.27
C LEU A 436 -2.16 0.70 -24.83
N ASP A 437 -1.61 -0.32 -25.50
CA ASP A 437 -2.38 -1.49 -25.94
C ASP A 437 -2.91 -2.30 -24.74
N CYS A 438 -2.13 -2.42 -23.68
CA CYS A 438 -2.59 -3.00 -22.41
C CYS A 438 -3.68 -2.15 -21.76
N ALA A 439 -3.45 -0.84 -21.66
CA ALA A 439 -4.39 0.13 -21.11
C ALA A 439 -5.75 0.08 -21.83
N HIS A 440 -5.75 0.05 -23.17
CA HIS A 440 -6.97 -0.04 -23.98
C HIS A 440 -7.77 -1.30 -23.66
N ARG A 441 -7.11 -2.46 -23.66
CA ARG A 441 -7.74 -3.75 -23.35
C ARG A 441 -8.36 -3.73 -21.96
N TRP A 442 -7.61 -3.26 -20.95
CA TRP A 442 -8.04 -3.27 -19.56
C TRP A 442 -9.14 -2.27 -19.24
N LEU A 443 -9.19 -1.11 -19.90
CA LEU A 443 -10.33 -0.21 -19.82
C LEU A 443 -11.59 -0.88 -20.38
N ARG A 444 -11.50 -1.48 -21.57
CA ARG A 444 -12.64 -2.12 -22.24
C ARG A 444 -13.16 -3.34 -21.48
N SER A 445 -12.28 -4.09 -20.81
CA SER A 445 -12.67 -5.21 -19.95
C SER A 445 -13.00 -4.79 -18.51
N ARG A 446 -12.95 -3.49 -18.18
CA ARG A 446 -13.15 -2.92 -16.84
C ARG A 446 -12.20 -3.46 -15.76
N GLU A 447 -11.03 -3.95 -16.18
CA GLU A 447 -9.94 -4.33 -15.29
C GLU A 447 -9.27 -3.09 -14.66
N VAL A 448 -9.31 -1.95 -15.33
CA VAL A 448 -8.96 -0.64 -14.76
C VAL A 448 -10.10 0.33 -14.98
N GLU A 449 -10.31 1.26 -14.05
CA GLU A 449 -11.36 2.27 -14.14
C GLU A 449 -10.92 3.54 -14.88
N GLY A 450 -9.61 3.73 -15.10
CA GLY A 450 -9.06 4.94 -15.70
C GLY A 450 -7.56 4.88 -15.97
N LEU A 451 -7.04 5.90 -16.65
CA LEU A 451 -5.62 6.03 -17.00
C LEU A 451 -5.08 7.36 -16.50
N ILE A 452 -3.83 7.39 -16.04
CA ILE A 452 -3.15 8.62 -15.58
C ILE A 452 -1.91 8.87 -16.42
N PHE A 453 -1.89 9.94 -17.21
CA PHE A 453 -0.76 10.28 -18.08
C PHE A 453 0.24 11.18 -17.37
N HIS A 454 1.48 10.72 -17.25
CA HIS A 454 2.56 11.42 -16.55
C HIS A 454 3.49 12.16 -17.51
N CYS A 455 3.65 13.48 -17.42
CA CYS A 455 2.95 14.45 -16.55
C CYS A 455 2.84 15.80 -17.24
N THR A 456 2.13 16.76 -16.62
CA THR A 456 1.77 18.04 -17.27
C THR A 456 2.96 18.83 -17.83
N PRO A 457 4.13 18.98 -17.17
CA PRO A 457 5.23 19.76 -17.74
C PRO A 457 5.88 19.08 -18.95
N LEU A 458 5.61 17.81 -19.24
CA LEU A 458 6.13 17.19 -20.47
C LEU A 458 5.38 17.66 -21.73
N CYS A 459 4.18 18.24 -21.58
CA CYS A 459 3.25 18.43 -22.69
C CYS A 459 3.72 19.47 -23.72
N ASP A 460 4.48 20.49 -23.32
CA ASP A 460 4.99 21.54 -24.21
C ASP A 460 6.45 21.33 -24.66
N MET A 461 7.00 20.15 -24.40
CA MET A 461 8.39 19.84 -24.69
C MET A 461 8.62 19.21 -26.08
N GLY A 462 7.56 18.85 -26.80
CA GLY A 462 7.68 18.21 -28.13
C GLY A 462 8.25 16.79 -28.08
N LEU A 463 8.01 16.05 -26.99
CA LEU A 463 8.50 14.69 -26.81
C LEU A 463 7.70 13.68 -27.63
N GLU A 464 8.38 12.74 -28.26
CA GLU A 464 7.73 11.76 -29.15
C GLU A 464 6.69 10.89 -28.43
N ALA A 465 6.95 10.49 -27.18
CA ALA A 465 6.00 9.72 -26.37
C ALA A 465 4.73 10.51 -26.02
N VAL A 466 4.85 11.83 -25.82
CA VAL A 466 3.70 12.71 -25.57
C VAL A 466 2.86 12.84 -26.84
N GLU A 467 3.49 13.12 -27.98
CA GLU A 467 2.78 13.22 -29.26
C GLU A 467 2.15 11.89 -29.69
N TYR A 468 2.80 10.77 -29.40
CA TYR A 468 2.22 9.44 -29.62
C TYR A 468 0.98 9.24 -28.75
N SER A 469 1.07 9.54 -27.45
CA SER A 469 -0.06 9.43 -26.51
C SER A 469 -1.22 10.31 -26.93
N ARG A 470 -0.96 11.55 -27.36
CA ARG A 470 -2.00 12.47 -27.84
C ARG A 470 -2.74 11.92 -29.05
N ARG A 471 -2.03 11.38 -30.05
CA ARG A 471 -2.67 10.72 -31.20
C ARG A 471 -3.50 9.50 -30.80
N TRP A 472 -3.00 8.72 -29.84
CA TRP A 472 -3.74 7.57 -29.31
C TRP A 472 -5.03 8.02 -28.60
N ILE A 473 -4.98 9.10 -27.81
CA ILE A 473 -6.15 9.71 -27.16
C ILE A 473 -7.14 10.25 -28.19
N ASP A 474 -6.67 10.91 -29.24
CA ASP A 474 -7.53 11.40 -30.33
C ASP A 474 -8.23 10.24 -31.06
N GLN A 475 -7.55 9.10 -31.21
CA GLN A 475 -8.09 7.93 -31.88
C GLN A 475 -9.10 7.15 -31.04
N HIS A 476 -8.84 6.98 -29.74
CA HIS A 476 -9.59 6.05 -28.89
C HIS A 476 -10.46 6.74 -27.82
N GLY A 477 -10.24 8.02 -27.54
CA GLY A 477 -10.87 8.72 -26.42
C GLY A 477 -12.40 8.78 -26.50
N ASP A 478 -12.95 8.85 -27.71
CA ASP A 478 -14.40 8.98 -27.90
C ASP A 478 -15.09 7.62 -28.05
N GLU A 479 -14.35 6.50 -27.91
CA GLU A 479 -14.95 5.18 -27.81
C GLU A 479 -15.77 5.04 -26.52
N GLU A 480 -16.94 4.40 -26.63
CA GLU A 480 -17.78 4.08 -25.49
C GLU A 480 -17.34 2.78 -24.79
N LEU A 481 -17.30 2.80 -23.46
CA LEU A 481 -17.15 1.65 -22.58
C LEU A 481 -18.53 1.01 -22.39
N ALA A 482 -18.72 -0.17 -23.00
CA ALA A 482 -19.95 -0.96 -22.93
C ALA A 482 -20.33 -1.38 -21.52
#